data_AF-A0AAW1PLN6-F1
#
_entry.id   AF-A0AAW1PLN6-F1
#
_cell.length_a   1.000
_cell.length_b   1.000
_cell.length_c   1.000
_cell.angle_alpha   90.00
_cell.angle_beta   90.00
_cell.angle_gamma   90.00
#
_symmetry.space_group_name_H-M   'P 1'
#
loop_
_entity.id
_entity.type
_entity.pdbx_description
1 polymer ?
#
loop_
_entity_poly.entity_id
_entity_poly.type
_entity_poly.pdbx_seq_one_letter_code
_entity_poly.pdbx_strand_id
1 'polypeptide(L)'
;MPGQSPGAAAVTVITVIFALILAPDPTSGARPAAKDVGNANATRAWLPGNYPIPLRDPGLCGHTDVVKTEFLCDPDGILTDHEADKVDYLIQEIAEAVPPYRAARCQAGRNHPGFEVAVALMRRMDDRFGRGTEFNSNHMVETLVRSWAVGGVACQVGFLILYVEEGHHVRLAAGRPLRDVAGEEEMHRVVAKIRPLLKKGKVADAIMLAIRELLSLLITNDEFLEQSETSRAPTTITLFVVVTLIAIALLLWRLWGRLPWRRSNTGRRSDDD
;
A
#
# COMPACT_ATOMS: atom_id res chain seq x y z
N MET A 1 11.21 39.16 -23.58
CA MET A 1 9.78 39.57 -23.50
C MET A 1 9.19 38.90 -22.28
N PRO A 2 8.81 39.63 -21.21
CA PRO A 2 8.15 39.04 -20.06
C PRO A 2 6.63 38.95 -20.33
N GLY A 3 6.13 37.73 -20.45
CA GLY A 3 4.69 37.45 -20.58
C GLY A 3 4.04 37.35 -19.21
N GLN A 4 3.49 38.48 -18.76
CA GLN A 4 2.68 38.61 -17.57
C GLN A 4 1.26 38.14 -17.89
N SER A 5 0.72 37.16 -17.15
CA SER A 5 -0.71 36.84 -17.15
C SER A 5 -1.21 36.77 -15.71
N PRO A 6 -2.04 37.75 -15.27
CA PRO A 6 -2.74 37.69 -14.00
C PRO A 6 -4.12 37.03 -14.19
N GLY A 7 -4.27 35.81 -13.69
CA GLY A 7 -5.56 35.12 -13.59
C GLY A 7 -6.06 35.15 -12.14
N ALA A 8 -6.77 36.22 -11.78
CA ALA A 8 -7.52 36.32 -10.54
C ALA A 8 -8.91 35.66 -10.70
N ALA A 9 -9.32 34.83 -9.74
CA ALA A 9 -10.68 34.47 -9.32
C ALA A 9 -10.63 33.07 -8.68
N ALA A 10 -11.25 32.74 -7.55
CA ALA A 10 -12.09 33.46 -6.62
C ALA A 10 -11.94 32.71 -5.28
N VAL A 11 -11.67 33.43 -4.19
CA VAL A 11 -11.64 32.87 -2.84
C VAL A 11 -13.07 32.85 -2.33
N THR A 12 -13.73 31.69 -2.40
CA THR A 12 -15.04 31.50 -1.79
C THR A 12 -14.84 31.25 -0.29
N VAL A 13 -15.04 32.29 0.51
CA VAL A 13 -15.11 32.21 1.98
C VAL A 13 -16.45 31.58 2.33
N ILE A 14 -16.45 30.29 2.68
CA ILE A 14 -17.62 29.65 3.29
C ILE A 14 -17.55 29.89 4.79
N THR A 15 -18.31 30.88 5.26
CA THR A 15 -18.54 31.15 6.68
C THR A 15 -19.60 30.15 7.18
N VAL A 16 -19.20 29.06 7.83
CA VAL A 16 -20.14 28.19 8.54
C VAL A 16 -20.34 28.76 9.94
N ILE A 17 -21.58 29.21 10.18
CA ILE A 17 -22.08 29.79 11.42
C ILE A 17 -21.99 28.75 12.53
N PHE A 18 -21.22 29.09 13.55
CA PHE A 18 -21.08 28.38 14.82
C PHE A 18 -22.38 28.58 15.63
N ALA A 19 -23.32 27.65 15.53
CA ALA A 19 -24.50 27.64 16.38
C ALA A 19 -24.14 27.01 17.73
N LEU A 20 -23.92 27.88 18.72
CA LEU A 20 -23.99 27.55 20.14
C LEU A 20 -25.34 26.87 20.43
N ILE A 21 -25.30 25.62 20.88
CA ILE A 21 -26.41 24.97 21.59
C ILE A 21 -25.84 24.39 22.88
N LEU A 22 -26.03 25.17 23.95
CA LEU A 22 -26.47 24.79 25.29
C LEU A 22 -25.97 23.45 25.86
N ALA A 23 -25.03 23.55 26.80
CA ALA A 23 -24.82 22.56 27.88
C ALA A 23 -26.03 22.59 28.84
N PRO A 24 -26.51 21.41 29.29
CA PRO A 24 -26.22 20.90 30.65
C PRO A 24 -25.90 19.38 30.60
N ASP A 25 -25.32 18.69 31.58
CA ASP A 25 -25.46 18.74 33.04
C ASP A 25 -24.34 17.89 33.68
N PRO A 26 -23.62 18.33 34.73
CA PRO A 26 -22.56 17.57 35.37
C PRO A 26 -23.04 16.91 36.67
N THR A 27 -23.91 15.89 36.63
CA THR A 27 -24.11 14.94 37.74
C THR A 27 -25.14 13.87 37.42
N SER A 28 -24.70 12.66 37.10
CA SER A 28 -25.41 11.39 37.32
C SER A 28 -24.47 10.27 36.83
N GLY A 29 -23.64 9.66 37.67
CA GLY A 29 -24.08 9.00 38.89
C GLY A 29 -24.69 7.63 38.64
N ALA A 30 -24.44 7.01 37.49
CA ALA A 30 -24.72 5.59 37.26
C ALA A 30 -23.58 5.01 36.43
N ARG A 31 -22.65 4.29 37.08
CA ARG A 31 -21.80 3.32 36.38
C ARG A 31 -22.78 2.35 35.73
N PRO A 32 -22.93 2.30 34.38
CA PRO A 32 -23.66 1.22 33.77
C PRO A 32 -22.96 -0.04 34.26
N ALA A 33 -23.73 -0.96 34.85
CA ALA A 33 -23.26 -2.29 35.17
C ALA A 33 -22.45 -2.76 33.97
N ALA A 34 -21.14 -2.98 34.18
CA ALA A 34 -20.28 -3.60 33.19
C ALA A 34 -21.04 -4.84 32.76
N LYS A 35 -21.62 -4.75 31.57
CA LYS A 35 -22.32 -5.86 30.95
C LYS A 35 -21.22 -6.89 30.89
N ASP A 36 -21.32 -7.92 31.71
CA ASP A 36 -20.54 -9.13 31.57
C ASP A 36 -20.74 -9.54 30.11
N VAL A 37 -19.81 -9.13 29.24
CA VAL A 37 -19.57 -9.74 27.93
C VAL A 37 -18.86 -11.05 28.24
N GLY A 38 -19.52 -11.85 29.07
CA GLY A 38 -19.10 -13.16 29.47
C GLY A 38 -19.23 -14.05 28.26
N ASN A 39 -18.08 -14.33 27.64
CA ASN A 39 -17.70 -15.67 27.22
C ASN A 39 -18.75 -16.50 26.45
N ALA A 40 -19.55 -15.87 25.60
CA ALA A 40 -20.28 -16.54 24.53
C ALA A 40 -19.42 -16.72 23.27
N ASN A 41 -18.15 -16.32 23.31
CA ASN A 41 -17.22 -16.43 22.18
C ASN A 41 -16.56 -17.81 22.12
N ALA A 42 -17.39 -18.86 22.19
CA ALA A 42 -17.02 -20.18 21.72
C ALA A 42 -16.76 -20.09 20.21
N THR A 43 -15.52 -19.71 19.88
CA THR A 43 -14.78 -20.06 18.67
C THR A 43 -15.57 -19.95 17.36
N ARG A 44 -16.13 -18.78 17.04
CA ARG A 44 -16.60 -18.55 15.66
C ARG A 44 -15.39 -18.68 14.73
N ALA A 45 -15.49 -19.54 13.73
CA ALA A 45 -14.47 -19.60 12.67
C ALA A 45 -14.65 -18.39 11.74
N TRP A 46 -13.55 -17.72 11.42
CA TRP A 46 -13.59 -16.50 10.62
C TRP A 46 -13.54 -16.80 9.13
N LEU A 47 -14.44 -16.13 8.40
CA LEU A 47 -14.49 -16.09 6.94
C LEU A 47 -14.03 -14.71 6.47
N PRO A 48 -13.51 -14.60 5.24
CA PRO A 48 -13.11 -13.30 4.70
C PRO A 48 -14.23 -12.26 4.70
N GLY A 49 -15.48 -12.69 4.50
CA GLY A 49 -16.64 -11.79 4.43
C GLY A 49 -17.25 -11.41 5.78
N ASN A 50 -16.85 -12.06 6.89
CA ASN A 50 -17.37 -11.74 8.23
C ASN A 50 -16.29 -11.29 9.21
N TYR A 51 -15.03 -11.27 8.78
CA TYR A 51 -13.93 -10.75 9.57
C TYR A 51 -14.02 -9.23 9.67
N PRO A 52 -13.92 -8.64 10.88
CA PRO A 52 -14.13 -7.22 11.06
C PRO A 52 -13.07 -6.38 10.31
N ILE A 53 -13.46 -5.17 9.93
CA ILE A 53 -12.57 -4.21 9.28
C ILE A 53 -12.21 -3.15 10.33
N PRO A 54 -10.95 -3.00 10.78
CA PRO A 54 -10.60 -2.09 11.88
C PRO A 54 -11.12 -0.66 11.69
N LEU A 55 -10.99 -0.12 10.48
CA LEU A 55 -11.45 1.23 10.14
C LEU A 55 -12.97 1.41 10.28
N ARG A 56 -13.75 0.36 10.01
CA ARG A 56 -15.22 0.42 9.99
C ARG A 56 -15.85 -0.08 11.28
N ASP A 57 -15.26 -1.11 11.86
CA ASP A 57 -15.78 -1.92 12.94
C ASP A 57 -14.77 -2.02 14.11
N PRO A 58 -14.22 -0.90 14.62
CA PRO A 58 -13.13 -0.94 15.59
C PRO A 58 -13.48 -1.71 16.88
N GLY A 59 -14.72 -1.56 17.37
CA GLY A 59 -15.19 -2.28 18.56
C GLY A 59 -15.37 -3.80 18.36
N LEU A 60 -15.34 -4.30 17.12
CA LEU A 60 -15.36 -5.74 16.83
C LEU A 60 -13.96 -6.33 16.69
N CYS A 61 -12.92 -5.51 16.55
CA CYS A 61 -11.52 -5.93 16.42
C CYS A 61 -10.84 -6.23 17.78
N GLY A 62 -11.61 -6.38 18.86
CA GLY A 62 -11.07 -6.76 20.18
C GLY A 62 -10.39 -5.63 20.93
N HIS A 63 -10.60 -4.37 20.51
CA HIS A 63 -10.07 -3.20 21.20
C HIS A 63 -11.20 -2.43 21.89
N THR A 64 -11.05 -2.21 23.19
CA THR A 64 -11.99 -1.45 24.02
C THR A 64 -11.73 0.05 23.98
N ASP A 65 -10.50 0.46 23.63
CA ASP A 65 -10.08 1.85 23.57
C ASP A 65 -10.22 2.43 22.16
N VAL A 66 -10.80 3.62 22.07
CA VAL A 66 -11.19 4.30 20.81
C VAL A 66 -9.98 4.88 20.05
N VAL A 67 -8.77 4.85 20.62
CA VAL A 67 -7.60 5.60 20.10
C VAL A 67 -6.60 4.70 19.33
N LYS A 68 -6.98 3.47 19.01
CA LYS A 68 -6.10 2.48 18.39
C LYS A 68 -6.07 2.56 16.86
N THR A 69 -5.01 2.03 16.25
CA THR A 69 -4.74 2.26 14.81
C THR A 69 -5.76 1.56 13.91
N GLU A 70 -5.92 2.08 12.69
CA GLU A 70 -6.90 1.58 11.71
C GLU A 70 -6.47 0.26 11.02
N PHE A 71 -5.42 -0.42 11.51
CA PHE A 71 -4.76 -1.51 10.78
C PHE A 71 -4.46 -2.78 11.61
N LEU A 72 -4.74 -2.81 12.91
CA LEU A 72 -4.69 -4.03 13.73
C LEU A 72 -6.11 -4.53 14.02
N CYS A 73 -6.36 -5.82 13.78
CA CYS A 73 -7.60 -6.48 14.20
C CYS A 73 -7.31 -7.76 14.96
N ASP A 74 -7.81 -7.86 16.19
CA ASP A 74 -7.71 -9.04 17.03
C ASP A 74 -9.05 -9.36 17.72
N PRO A 75 -10.08 -9.74 16.95
CA PRO A 75 -11.43 -10.01 17.49
C PRO A 75 -11.49 -11.16 18.51
N ASP A 76 -10.45 -12.00 18.59
CA ASP A 76 -10.40 -13.16 19.49
C ASP A 76 -9.53 -12.92 20.75
N GLY A 77 -8.90 -11.75 20.86
CA GLY A 77 -8.07 -11.36 22.01
C GLY A 77 -6.83 -12.23 22.17
N ILE A 78 -6.11 -12.49 21.07
CA ILE A 78 -4.85 -13.25 21.07
C ILE A 78 -3.73 -12.45 21.73
N LEU A 79 -3.71 -11.13 21.53
CA LEU A 79 -2.81 -10.21 22.19
C LEU A 79 -3.46 -9.66 23.46
N THR A 80 -2.64 -9.43 24.48
CA THR A 80 -3.03 -8.56 25.59
C THR A 80 -3.12 -7.11 25.12
N ASP A 81 -3.88 -6.26 25.82
CA ASP A 81 -4.02 -4.84 25.45
C ASP A 81 -2.66 -4.14 25.27
N HIS A 82 -1.73 -4.39 26.19
CA HIS A 82 -0.38 -3.83 26.15
C HIS A 82 0.48 -4.38 24.99
N GLU A 83 0.26 -5.63 24.56
CA GLU A 83 0.92 -6.17 23.37
C GLU A 83 0.33 -5.58 22.09
N ALA A 84 -1.00 -5.43 22.02
CA ALA A 84 -1.68 -4.77 20.93
C ALA A 84 -1.20 -3.32 20.80
N ASP A 85 -1.10 -2.56 21.90
CA ASP A 85 -0.60 -1.18 21.92
C ASP A 85 0.82 -1.06 21.35
N LYS A 86 1.69 -2.02 21.63
CA LYS A 86 3.05 -2.05 21.08
C LYS A 86 3.07 -2.31 19.58
N VAL A 87 2.24 -3.23 19.11
CA VAL A 87 2.12 -3.54 17.68
C VAL A 87 1.52 -2.33 16.95
N ASP A 88 0.48 -1.73 17.50
CA ASP A 88 -0.17 -0.53 16.98
C ASP A 88 0.79 0.65 16.90
N TYR A 89 1.51 0.94 17.97
CA TYR A 89 2.49 2.02 17.99
C TYR A 89 3.55 1.83 16.90
N LEU A 90 4.05 0.61 16.72
CA LEU A 90 4.98 0.29 15.64
C LEU A 90 4.35 0.51 14.26
N ILE A 91 3.12 0.03 14.03
CA ILE A 91 2.38 0.24 12.77
C ILE A 91 2.22 1.73 12.47
N GLN A 92 1.87 2.53 13.49
CA GLN A 92 1.70 3.98 13.36
C GLN A 92 3.02 4.68 13.00
N GLU A 93 4.13 4.38 13.69
CA GLU A 93 5.44 4.95 13.37
C GLU A 93 5.85 4.68 11.91
N ILE A 94 5.53 3.50 11.39
CA ILE A 94 5.81 3.11 10.01
C ILE A 94 4.93 3.88 9.03
N ALA A 95 3.63 4.01 9.33
CA ALA A 95 2.67 4.73 8.50
C ALA A 95 2.96 6.24 8.44
N GLU A 96 3.48 6.81 9.52
CA GLU A 96 3.88 8.23 9.62
C GLU A 96 5.33 8.48 9.16
N ALA A 97 6.08 7.43 8.80
CA ALA A 97 7.49 7.47 8.48
C ALA A 97 8.35 8.17 9.55
N VAL A 98 8.08 7.86 10.82
CA VAL A 98 8.93 8.29 11.93
C VAL A 98 10.30 7.63 11.77
N PRO A 99 11.44 8.37 11.85
CA PRO A 99 12.76 7.78 11.72
C PRO A 99 12.96 6.58 12.69
N PRO A 100 13.49 5.44 12.23
CA PRO A 100 14.27 5.24 11.00
C PRO A 100 13.43 4.84 9.76
N TYR A 101 12.11 4.86 9.85
CA TYR A 101 11.23 4.58 8.72
C TYR A 101 11.26 5.76 7.72
N ARG A 102 10.82 5.49 6.49
CA ARG A 102 10.84 6.48 5.40
C ARG A 102 9.51 6.50 4.67
N ALA A 103 9.23 7.62 4.02
CA ALA A 103 8.04 7.78 3.19
C ALA A 103 8.01 6.75 2.06
N ALA A 104 6.82 6.23 1.76
CA ALA A 104 6.63 5.34 0.64
C ALA A 104 6.45 6.15 -0.66
N ARG A 105 7.18 5.75 -1.71
CA ARG A 105 7.04 6.33 -3.05
C ARG A 105 5.93 5.61 -3.80
N CYS A 106 4.95 6.35 -4.29
CA CYS A 106 3.90 5.80 -5.16
C CYS A 106 4.19 6.14 -6.63
N GLN A 107 3.81 5.24 -7.55
CA GLN A 107 4.00 5.37 -9.02
C GLN A 107 3.30 6.58 -9.68
N ALA A 108 2.69 7.49 -8.90
CA ALA A 108 1.94 8.65 -9.39
C ALA A 108 2.53 9.98 -8.91
N GLY A 109 3.78 10.01 -8.44
CA GLY A 109 4.40 11.21 -7.87
C GLY A 109 3.69 11.75 -6.62
N ARG A 110 2.78 10.96 -6.04
CA ARG A 110 2.10 11.27 -4.79
C ARG A 110 2.93 10.70 -3.64
N ASN A 111 3.34 11.58 -2.74
CA ASN A 111 4.01 11.16 -1.51
C ASN A 111 2.97 10.51 -0.61
N HIS A 112 3.21 9.26 -0.22
CA HIS A 112 2.51 8.62 0.88
C HIS A 112 3.35 8.82 2.14
N PRO A 113 2.74 9.16 3.29
CA PRO A 113 3.50 9.49 4.50
C PRO A 113 4.47 8.37 4.90
N GLY A 114 4.09 7.10 4.76
CA GLY A 114 4.92 5.93 5.06
C GLY A 114 4.40 4.66 4.40
N PHE A 115 4.87 3.49 4.84
CA PHE A 115 4.32 2.20 4.40
C PHE A 115 3.13 1.82 5.28
N GLU A 116 2.12 1.17 4.73
CA GLU A 116 1.01 0.65 5.54
C GLU A 116 1.25 -0.81 5.91
N VAL A 117 1.04 -1.16 7.18
CA VAL A 117 1.17 -2.53 7.66
C VAL A 117 -0.10 -2.88 8.42
N ALA A 118 -0.83 -3.86 7.90
CA ALA A 118 -2.02 -4.40 8.51
C ALA A 118 -1.76 -5.75 9.17
N VAL A 119 -2.43 -5.99 10.30
CA VAL A 119 -2.30 -7.22 11.08
C VAL A 119 -3.70 -7.76 11.38
N ALA A 120 -3.95 -9.00 10.96
CA ALA A 120 -5.20 -9.72 11.19
C ALA A 120 -4.89 -10.96 12.04
N LEU A 121 -5.46 -10.99 13.24
CA LEU A 121 -5.31 -12.08 14.22
C LEU A 121 -6.62 -12.81 14.41
N MET A 122 -6.58 -14.12 14.40
CA MET A 122 -7.76 -14.93 14.65
C MET A 122 -7.39 -16.27 15.29
N ARG A 123 -8.26 -16.79 16.14
CA ARG A 123 -8.06 -18.09 16.77
C ARG A 123 -8.24 -19.20 15.75
N ARG A 124 -9.33 -19.12 14.98
CA ARG A 124 -9.73 -20.14 14.02
C ARG A 124 -10.21 -19.52 12.72
N MET A 125 -9.71 -20.03 11.61
CA MET A 125 -10.20 -19.72 10.28
C MET A 125 -11.21 -20.78 9.84
N ASP A 126 -12.28 -20.37 9.16
CA ASP A 126 -13.27 -21.29 8.62
C ASP A 126 -12.69 -22.07 7.43
N ASP A 127 -12.86 -23.39 7.46
CA ASP A 127 -12.26 -24.31 6.50
C ASP A 127 -13.25 -24.82 5.44
N ARG A 128 -14.44 -24.22 5.33
CA ARG A 128 -15.56 -24.72 4.51
C ARG A 128 -15.27 -24.89 3.01
N PHE A 129 -14.17 -24.33 2.50
CA PHE A 129 -13.76 -24.58 1.12
C PHE A 129 -13.15 -25.98 0.93
N GLY A 130 -12.79 -26.70 2.01
CA GLY A 130 -12.28 -28.07 1.94
C GLY A 130 -10.95 -28.24 1.17
N ARG A 131 -10.26 -27.14 0.87
CA ARG A 131 -9.02 -27.11 0.06
C ARG A 131 -7.74 -27.02 0.89
N GLY A 132 -7.85 -27.25 2.19
CA GLY A 132 -6.73 -27.19 3.14
C GLY A 132 -6.41 -25.78 3.64
N THR A 133 -5.65 -25.71 4.73
CA THR A 133 -5.34 -24.48 5.46
C THR A 133 -4.57 -23.46 4.61
N GLU A 134 -3.65 -23.92 3.77
CA GLU A 134 -2.85 -23.05 2.90
C GLU A 134 -3.75 -22.28 1.92
N PHE A 135 -4.60 -23.00 1.18
CA PHE A 135 -5.56 -22.39 0.26
C PHE A 135 -6.46 -21.36 0.96
N ASN A 136 -7.01 -21.74 2.12
CA ASN A 136 -7.94 -20.88 2.87
C ASN A 136 -7.25 -19.62 3.37
N SER A 137 -6.02 -19.74 3.89
CA SER A 137 -5.24 -18.60 4.39
C SER A 137 -4.81 -17.66 3.26
N ASN A 138 -4.49 -18.20 2.08
CA ASN A 138 -4.22 -17.42 0.87
C ASN A 138 -5.46 -16.63 0.44
N HIS A 139 -6.61 -17.30 0.37
CA HIS A 139 -7.84 -16.62 0.01
C HIS A 139 -8.23 -15.54 1.04
N MET A 140 -8.05 -15.83 2.33
CA MET A 140 -8.29 -14.89 3.42
C MET A 140 -7.42 -13.64 3.27
N VAL A 141 -6.09 -13.81 3.21
CA VAL A 141 -5.14 -12.68 3.15
C VAL A 141 -5.40 -11.80 1.91
N GLU A 142 -5.67 -12.39 0.74
CA GLU A 142 -5.94 -11.64 -0.49
C GLU A 142 -7.27 -10.87 -0.46
N THR A 143 -8.25 -11.39 0.27
CA THR A 143 -9.53 -10.72 0.44
C THR A 143 -9.38 -9.57 1.42
N LEU A 144 -8.70 -9.78 2.55
CA LEU A 144 -8.46 -8.75 3.55
C LEU A 144 -7.62 -7.58 3.01
N VAL A 145 -6.54 -7.85 2.27
CA VAL A 145 -5.73 -6.78 1.63
C VAL A 145 -6.60 -5.85 0.78
N ARG A 146 -7.58 -6.41 0.07
CA ARG A 146 -8.51 -5.64 -0.77
C ARG A 146 -9.60 -4.95 0.03
N SER A 147 -10.24 -5.63 0.98
CA SER A 147 -11.36 -5.07 1.74
C SER A 147 -10.92 -3.98 2.72
N TRP A 148 -9.73 -4.12 3.30
CA TRP A 148 -9.12 -3.12 4.18
C TRP A 148 -8.39 -2.03 3.39
N ALA A 149 -8.29 -2.16 2.07
CA ALA A 149 -7.58 -1.24 1.19
C ALA A 149 -6.14 -0.95 1.64
N VAL A 150 -5.42 -1.99 2.10
CA VAL A 150 -4.06 -1.88 2.64
C VAL A 150 -3.10 -1.30 1.59
N GLY A 151 -2.35 -0.27 1.99
CA GLY A 151 -1.49 0.55 1.15
C GLY A 151 -2.21 1.69 0.42
N GLY A 152 -3.48 1.94 0.75
CA GLY A 152 -4.37 2.85 0.03
C GLY A 152 -4.76 2.37 -1.38
N VAL A 153 -5.94 2.75 -1.86
CA VAL A 153 -6.45 2.35 -3.18
C VAL A 153 -5.52 2.78 -4.33
N ALA A 154 -4.87 3.94 -4.17
CA ALA A 154 -4.03 4.55 -5.19
C ALA A 154 -2.58 4.06 -5.19
N CYS A 155 -2.02 3.75 -4.02
CA CYS A 155 -0.60 3.42 -3.88
C CYS A 155 -0.36 1.92 -3.73
N GLN A 156 -1.25 1.21 -3.02
CA GLN A 156 -1.11 -0.20 -2.68
C GLN A 156 0.28 -0.54 -2.08
N VAL A 157 0.86 0.40 -1.34
CA VAL A 157 2.18 0.27 -0.68
C VAL A 157 2.03 -0.22 0.75
N GLY A 158 1.54 -1.45 0.90
CA GLY A 158 1.43 -2.03 2.23
C GLY A 158 1.51 -3.55 2.28
N PHE A 159 1.63 -4.06 3.50
CA PHE A 159 1.67 -5.48 3.82
C PHE A 159 0.49 -5.85 4.71
N LEU A 160 -0.01 -7.08 4.57
CA LEU A 160 -0.91 -7.68 5.53
C LEU A 160 -0.29 -8.95 6.11
N ILE A 161 -0.28 -9.02 7.44
CA ILE A 161 0.14 -10.18 8.22
C ILE A 161 -1.11 -10.85 8.77
N LEU A 162 -1.36 -12.09 8.36
CA LEU A 162 -2.43 -12.93 8.89
C LEU A 162 -1.83 -13.98 9.82
N TYR A 163 -2.29 -14.06 11.07
CA TYR A 163 -1.97 -15.15 11.99
C TYR A 163 -3.23 -15.87 12.45
N VAL A 164 -3.20 -17.20 12.34
CA VAL A 164 -4.23 -18.12 12.84
C VAL A 164 -3.62 -18.93 13.98
N GLU A 165 -4.17 -18.76 15.19
CA GLU A 165 -3.69 -19.43 16.41
C GLU A 165 -3.77 -20.96 16.28
N GLU A 166 -4.91 -21.46 15.79
CA GLU A 166 -5.11 -22.88 15.55
C GLU A 166 -4.18 -23.39 14.44
N GLY A 167 -3.21 -24.20 14.85
CA GLY A 167 -2.15 -24.70 13.97
C GLY A 167 -1.00 -23.73 13.72
N HIS A 168 -0.96 -22.58 14.41
CA HIS A 168 0.12 -21.58 14.31
C HIS A 168 0.48 -21.18 12.86
N HIS A 169 -0.54 -20.94 12.05
CA HIS A 169 -0.36 -20.60 10.64
C HIS A 169 -0.15 -19.09 10.49
N VAL A 170 0.88 -18.69 9.75
CA VAL A 170 1.07 -17.30 9.33
C VAL A 170 1.09 -17.23 7.83
N ARG A 171 0.39 -16.23 7.29
CA ARG A 171 0.51 -15.83 5.90
C ARG A 171 0.80 -14.34 5.79
N LEU A 172 1.68 -14.00 4.85
CA LEU A 172 2.02 -12.63 4.51
C LEU A 172 1.47 -12.34 3.11
N ALA A 173 0.96 -11.15 2.91
CA ALA A 173 0.64 -10.64 1.58
C ALA A 173 1.16 -9.21 1.45
N ALA A 174 1.54 -8.84 0.24
CA ALA A 174 1.92 -7.49 -0.11
C ALA A 174 0.93 -6.91 -1.13
N GLY A 175 0.75 -5.59 -1.10
CA GLY A 175 0.11 -4.85 -2.17
C GLY A 175 0.90 -4.97 -3.47
N ARG A 176 0.26 -4.75 -4.62
CA ARG A 176 0.82 -5.15 -5.93
C ARG A 176 2.24 -4.62 -6.19
N PRO A 177 2.56 -3.33 -5.99
CA PRO A 177 3.91 -2.82 -6.26
C PRO A 177 4.98 -3.45 -5.37
N LEU A 178 4.59 -3.88 -4.17
CA LEU A 178 5.51 -4.48 -3.20
C LEU A 178 5.69 -5.99 -3.43
N ARG A 179 4.79 -6.67 -4.16
CA ARG A 179 4.93 -8.12 -4.43
C ARG A 179 6.17 -8.45 -5.24
N ASP A 180 6.58 -7.55 -6.14
CA ASP A 180 7.76 -7.75 -6.98
C ASP A 180 9.05 -7.58 -6.17
N VAL A 181 9.03 -6.73 -5.12
CA VAL A 181 10.18 -6.47 -4.25
C VAL A 181 10.27 -7.49 -3.11
N ALA A 182 9.15 -7.70 -2.40
CA ALA A 182 9.03 -8.63 -1.30
C ALA A 182 8.54 -9.99 -1.79
N GLY A 183 9.18 -10.54 -2.83
CA GLY A 183 8.77 -11.76 -3.51
C GLY A 183 8.43 -12.93 -2.56
N GLU A 184 7.72 -13.94 -3.08
CA GLU A 184 7.21 -15.05 -2.26
C GLU A 184 8.30 -15.76 -1.45
N GLU A 185 9.52 -15.86 -2.00
CA GLU A 185 10.67 -16.44 -1.32
C GLU A 185 11.07 -15.65 -0.07
N GLU A 186 11.18 -14.32 -0.17
CA GLU A 186 11.55 -13.47 0.96
C GLU A 186 10.47 -13.48 2.04
N MET A 187 9.19 -13.42 1.65
CA MET A 187 8.08 -13.60 2.59
C MET A 187 8.14 -14.97 3.30
N HIS A 188 8.49 -16.03 2.57
CA HIS A 188 8.65 -17.36 3.17
C HIS A 188 9.80 -17.40 4.18
N ARG A 189 10.91 -16.72 3.91
CA ARG A 189 12.04 -16.57 4.85
C ARG A 189 11.62 -15.82 6.11
N VAL A 190 10.84 -14.74 5.99
CA VAL A 190 10.29 -14.02 7.15
C VAL A 190 9.42 -14.94 8.00
N VAL A 191 8.49 -15.69 7.38
CA VAL A 191 7.64 -16.66 8.09
C VAL A 191 8.47 -17.73 8.80
N ALA A 192 9.52 -18.24 8.15
CA ALA A 192 10.42 -19.23 8.77
C ALA A 192 11.13 -18.65 10.01
N LYS A 193 11.54 -17.37 9.96
CA LYS A 193 12.23 -16.68 11.06
C LYS A 193 11.35 -16.46 12.29
N ILE A 194 10.06 -16.15 12.10
CA ILE A 194 9.14 -15.85 13.20
C ILE A 194 8.47 -17.10 13.80
N ARG A 195 8.43 -18.21 13.05
CA ARG A 195 7.79 -19.47 13.50
C ARG A 195 8.27 -19.98 14.87
N PRO A 196 9.57 -19.89 15.25
CA PRO A 196 10.02 -20.28 16.59
C PRO A 196 9.42 -19.44 17.72
N LEU A 197 9.09 -18.16 17.49
CA LEU A 197 8.44 -17.29 18.47
C LEU A 197 6.96 -17.67 18.64
N LEU A 198 6.26 -17.91 17.52
CA LEU A 198 4.87 -18.36 17.51
C LEU A 198 4.69 -19.68 18.28
N LYS A 199 5.59 -20.65 18.06
CA LYS A 199 5.59 -21.92 18.79
C LYS A 199 5.77 -21.77 20.31
N LYS A 200 6.34 -20.64 20.76
CA LYS A 200 6.54 -20.31 22.19
C LYS A 200 5.38 -19.47 22.74
N GLY A 201 4.32 -19.23 21.97
CA GLY A 201 3.22 -18.35 22.33
C GLY A 201 3.59 -16.85 22.33
N LYS A 202 4.77 -16.49 21.83
CA LYS A 202 5.24 -15.10 21.79
C LYS A 202 4.73 -14.41 20.53
N VAL A 203 3.41 -14.26 20.42
CA VAL A 203 2.74 -13.79 19.19
C VAL A 203 3.09 -12.33 18.89
N ALA A 204 3.03 -11.43 19.89
CA ALA A 204 3.40 -10.03 19.71
C ALA A 204 4.84 -9.85 19.21
N ASP A 205 5.80 -10.55 19.84
CA ASP A 205 7.21 -10.54 19.43
C ASP A 205 7.39 -11.05 18.00
N ALA A 206 6.66 -12.10 17.62
CA ALA A 206 6.69 -12.67 16.28
C ALA A 206 6.17 -11.68 15.23
N ILE A 207 5.06 -10.99 15.51
CA ILE A 207 4.49 -9.97 14.62
C ILE A 207 5.46 -8.80 14.47
N MET A 208 5.94 -8.22 15.58
CA MET A 208 6.90 -7.12 15.53
C MET A 208 8.17 -7.48 14.77
N LEU A 209 8.68 -8.72 14.93
CA LEU A 209 9.80 -9.21 14.14
C LEU A 209 9.44 -9.30 12.66
N ALA A 210 8.29 -9.88 12.31
CA ALA A 210 7.83 -9.97 10.92
C ALA A 210 7.77 -8.60 10.24
N ILE A 211 7.20 -7.60 10.92
CA ILE A 211 7.10 -6.21 10.44
C ILE A 211 8.49 -5.64 10.15
N ARG A 212 9.43 -5.77 11.10
CA ARG A 212 10.81 -5.26 10.92
C ARG A 212 11.53 -5.93 9.76
N GLU A 213 11.40 -7.25 9.61
CA GLU A 213 12.01 -7.96 8.49
C GLU A 213 11.41 -7.51 7.14
N LEU A 214 10.09 -7.41 7.05
CA LEU A 214 9.41 -6.95 5.83
C LEU A 214 9.86 -5.54 5.43
N LEU A 215 9.98 -4.62 6.39
CA LEU A 215 10.47 -3.27 6.12
C LEU A 215 11.95 -3.24 5.75
N SER A 216 12.76 -4.12 6.32
CA SER A 216 14.18 -4.22 5.96
C SER A 216 14.35 -4.57 4.48
N LEU A 217 13.48 -5.45 3.92
CA LEU A 217 13.47 -5.79 2.49
C LEU A 217 13.17 -4.57 1.60
N LEU A 218 12.40 -3.61 2.09
CA LEU A 218 12.11 -2.39 1.35
C LEU A 218 13.29 -1.43 1.36
N ILE A 219 13.94 -1.27 2.52
CA ILE A 219 15.06 -0.34 2.69
C ILE A 219 16.23 -0.74 1.79
N THR A 220 16.56 -2.03 1.72
CA THR A 220 17.69 -2.52 0.91
C THR A 220 17.50 -2.41 -0.59
N ASN A 221 16.24 -2.35 -1.06
CA ASN A 221 15.89 -2.38 -2.49
C ASN A 221 15.53 -0.99 -3.04
N ASP A 222 16.08 0.09 -2.47
CA ASP A 222 15.71 1.48 -2.85
C ASP A 222 15.96 1.79 -4.34
N GLU A 223 16.93 1.12 -4.97
CA GLU A 223 17.20 1.22 -6.42
C GLU A 223 16.02 0.75 -7.29
N PHE A 224 15.19 -0.17 -6.80
CA PHE A 224 14.12 -0.77 -7.59
C PHE A 224 12.91 0.15 -7.77
N LEU A 225 12.66 1.05 -6.81
CA LEU A 225 11.55 2.00 -6.89
C LEU A 225 11.82 3.10 -7.93
N GLU A 226 13.09 3.51 -8.12
CA GLU A 226 13.48 4.50 -9.13
C GLU A 226 13.44 3.96 -10.57
N GLN A 227 13.77 2.68 -10.75
CA GLN A 227 13.80 2.06 -12.09
C GLN A 227 12.41 1.80 -12.68
N SER A 228 11.38 1.67 -11.83
CA SER A 228 10.01 1.44 -12.29
C SER A 228 9.37 2.67 -12.97
N GLU A 229 9.86 3.87 -12.68
CA GLU A 229 9.36 5.12 -13.30
C GLU A 229 9.97 5.38 -14.69
N THR A 230 11.17 4.87 -14.98
CA THR A 230 11.87 5.14 -16.26
C THR A 230 11.61 4.11 -17.35
N SER A 231 11.12 2.90 -17.01
CA SER A 231 10.92 1.82 -18.00
C SER A 231 9.53 1.83 -18.67
N ARG A 232 8.61 2.70 -18.23
CA ARG A 232 7.33 2.97 -18.90
C ARG A 232 7.34 4.35 -19.56
N ALA A 233 8.39 4.68 -20.32
CA ALA A 233 8.17 5.56 -21.45
C ALA A 233 7.03 4.91 -22.28
N PRO A 234 5.92 5.60 -22.53
CA PRO A 234 4.82 5.02 -23.29
C PRO A 234 5.38 4.64 -24.65
N THR A 235 5.45 3.34 -24.92
CA THR A 235 5.93 2.79 -26.21
C THR A 235 5.18 3.41 -27.39
N THR A 236 3.99 3.95 -27.15
CA THR A 236 3.23 4.76 -28.09
C THR A 236 3.95 6.06 -28.47
N ILE A 237 4.50 6.86 -27.54
CA ILE A 237 5.22 8.09 -27.88
C ILE A 237 6.48 7.76 -28.68
N THR A 238 7.22 6.71 -28.29
CA THR A 238 8.40 6.26 -29.04
C THR A 238 8.02 5.81 -30.45
N LEU A 239 6.93 5.05 -30.60
CA LEU A 239 6.39 4.67 -31.91
C LEU A 239 5.96 5.89 -32.73
N PHE A 240 5.24 6.85 -32.14
CA PHE A 240 4.80 8.06 -32.81
C PHE A 240 5.98 8.88 -33.32
N VAL A 241 7.02 9.08 -32.49
CA VAL A 241 8.24 9.81 -32.87
C VAL A 241 8.98 9.08 -33.99
N VAL A 242 9.16 7.77 -33.89
CA VAL A 242 9.82 6.97 -34.94
C VAL A 242 9.02 7.03 -36.25
N VAL A 243 7.70 6.88 -36.20
CA VAL A 243 6.82 6.95 -37.38
C VAL A 243 6.83 8.35 -38.00
N THR A 244 6.81 9.41 -37.19
CA THR A 244 6.92 10.79 -37.71
C THR A 244 8.28 11.05 -38.34
N LEU A 245 9.39 10.61 -37.73
CA LEU A 245 10.72 10.75 -38.32
C LEU A 245 10.84 10.01 -39.65
N ILE A 246 10.30 8.79 -39.76
CA ILE A 246 10.25 8.02 -41.01
C ILE A 246 9.42 8.77 -42.06
N ALA A 247 8.24 9.28 -41.69
CA ALA A 247 7.39 10.04 -42.61
C ALA A 247 8.07 11.32 -43.12
N ILE A 248 8.75 12.06 -42.24
CA ILE A 248 9.53 13.25 -42.59
C ILE A 248 10.68 12.87 -43.54
N ALA A 249 11.42 11.79 -43.26
CA ALA A 249 12.51 11.34 -44.12
C ALA A 249 12.01 10.97 -45.53
N LEU A 250 10.87 10.28 -45.64
CA LEU A 250 10.25 9.94 -46.93
C LEU A 250 9.74 11.17 -47.69
N LEU A 251 9.19 12.17 -46.99
CA LEU A 251 8.78 13.45 -47.58
C LEU A 251 9.99 14.22 -48.11
N LEU A 252 11.07 14.30 -47.33
CA LEU A 252 12.31 14.96 -47.75
C LEU A 252 12.94 14.26 -48.95
N TRP A 253 12.98 12.92 -48.98
CA TRP A 253 13.44 12.15 -50.15
C TRP A 253 12.62 12.52 -51.39
N ARG A 254 11.29 12.50 -51.29
CA ARG A 254 10.40 12.84 -52.42
C ARG A 254 10.62 14.27 -52.93
N LEU A 255 10.83 15.22 -52.03
CA LEU A 255 11.07 16.62 -52.38
C LEU A 255 12.45 16.81 -53.03
N TRP A 256 13.49 16.15 -52.50
CA TRP A 256 14.83 16.17 -53.10
C TRP A 256 14.88 15.51 -54.47
N GLY A 257 14.15 14.41 -54.68
CA GLY A 257 14.06 13.77 -55.99
C GLY A 257 13.38 14.64 -57.07
N ARG A 258 12.64 15.68 -56.68
CA ARG A 258 12.01 16.63 -57.60
C ARG A 258 12.82 17.90 -57.85
N LEU A 259 13.83 18.18 -57.03
CA LEU A 259 14.73 19.29 -57.31
C LEU A 259 15.56 18.90 -58.54
N PRO A 260 15.44 19.61 -59.66
CA PRO A 260 16.25 19.33 -60.83
C PRO A 260 17.69 19.45 -60.39
N TRP A 261 18.39 18.32 -60.38
CA TRP A 261 19.80 18.25 -60.06
C TRP A 261 20.52 19.09 -61.10
N ARG A 262 20.71 20.37 -60.78
CA ARG A 262 21.34 21.36 -61.64
C ARG A 262 22.80 20.95 -61.68
N ARG A 263 23.14 20.06 -62.62
CA ARG A 263 24.52 19.73 -62.98
C ARG A 263 25.22 21.05 -63.17
N SER A 264 26.04 21.44 -62.20
CA SER A 264 27.03 22.48 -62.37
C SER A 264 28.07 21.90 -63.30
N ASN A 265 27.77 21.92 -64.60
CA ASN A 265 28.76 21.81 -65.65
C ASN A 265 29.61 23.08 -65.57
N THR A 266 30.57 23.09 -64.66
CA THR A 266 31.75 23.96 -64.78
C THR A 266 32.58 23.41 -65.93
N GLY A 267 32.11 23.70 -67.15
CA GLY A 267 33.01 23.80 -68.29
C GLY A 267 33.94 24.97 -68.01
N ARG A 268 35.20 24.66 -67.72
CA ARG A 268 36.29 25.60 -67.93
C ARG A 268 37.29 24.91 -68.84
N ARG A 269 37.06 25.13 -70.13
CA ARG A 269 38.01 25.00 -71.22
C ARG A 269 38.75 26.34 -71.33
N SER A 270 40.06 26.25 -71.32
CA SER A 270 41.07 27.23 -71.73
C SER A 270 42.35 26.38 -71.70
N ASP A 271 42.79 25.75 -72.80
CA ASP A 271 43.25 26.36 -74.06
C ASP A 271 43.93 27.70 -73.74
N ASP A 272 45.24 27.66 -73.52
CA ASP A 272 46.24 28.57 -74.12
C ASP A 272 47.68 28.14 -73.69
N ASP A 273 48.49 27.91 -74.73
CA ASP A 273 49.96 27.81 -74.88
C ASP A 273 50.81 26.72 -74.18
#